data_AF-A0A967SF30-F1
#
_entry.id   AF-A0A967SF30-F1
#
_cell.length_a   1.000
_cell.length_b   1.000
_cell.length_c   1.000
_cell.angle_alpha   90.00
_cell.angle_beta   90.00
_cell.angle_gamma   90.00
#
_symmetry.space_group_name_H-M   'P 1'
#
loop_
_entity.id
_entity.type
_entity.pdbx_description
1 polymer ?
#
loop_
_entity_poly.entity_id
_entity_poly.type
_entity_poly.pdbx_seq_one_letter_code
_entity_poly.pdbx_strand_id
1 'polypeptide(L)' 'MVEGSSRRVTGWVAYGGGWGHGVGMSQTGAVGMAERGRSYSQILEHYYQGVELEQYDW' A
#
# COMPACT_ATOMS: atom_id res chain seq x y z
N MET A 1 41.59 33.56 5.78
CA MET A 1 40.17 33.40 6.16
C MET A 1 39.46 32.85 4.93
N VAL A 2 39.10 31.58 4.91
CA VAL A 2 38.42 30.96 3.76
C VAL A 2 36.92 31.08 4.03
N GLU A 3 36.24 31.95 3.31
CA GLU A 3 34.79 32.09 3.39
C GLU A 3 34.14 30.79 2.91
N GLY A 4 33.50 30.08 3.85
CA GLY A 4 32.75 28.88 3.55
C GLY A 4 31.54 29.21 2.69
N SER A 5 31.62 28.91 1.40
CA SER A 5 30.49 29.01 0.48
C SER A 5 29.38 28.05 0.92
N SER A 6 28.33 28.60 1.54
CA SER A 6 27.10 27.88 1.84
C SER A 6 26.41 27.50 0.54
N ARG A 7 26.36 26.19 0.23
CA ARG A 7 25.58 25.68 -0.90
C ARG A 7 24.09 25.74 -0.58
N ARG A 8 23.36 26.64 -1.26
CA ARG A 8 21.90 26.71 -1.18
C ARG A 8 21.26 25.67 -2.09
N VAL A 9 20.51 24.74 -1.51
CA VAL A 9 19.64 23.85 -2.26
C VAL A 9 18.47 24.67 -2.83
N THR A 10 18.23 24.56 -4.14
CA THR A 10 17.17 25.29 -4.85
C THR A 10 15.91 24.47 -5.14
N GLY A 11 15.95 23.16 -4.96
CA GLY A 11 14.79 22.28 -5.13
C GLY A 11 15.15 20.80 -5.06
N TRP A 12 14.12 19.98 -4.94
CA TRP A 12 14.22 18.52 -4.96
C TRP A 12 13.05 17.95 -5.77
N VAL A 13 13.30 16.84 -6.45
CA VAL A 13 12.26 16.02 -7.08
C VAL A 13 12.32 14.65 -6.40
N ALA A 14 11.19 14.20 -5.88
CA ALA A 14 11.04 12.87 -5.32
C ALA A 14 10.03 12.08 -6.16
N TYR A 15 10.36 10.83 -6.43
CA TYR A 15 9.48 9.88 -7.07
C TYR A 15 8.91 8.95 -6.00
N GLY A 16 7.61 8.68 -6.08
CA GLY A 16 6.91 7.77 -5.18
C GLY A 16 5.90 6.92 -5.95
N GLY A 17 5.29 5.96 -5.26
CA GLY A 17 4.27 5.10 -5.83
C GLY A 17 3.34 4.56 -4.74
N GLY A 18 2.14 4.17 -5.13
CA GLY A 18 1.08 3.76 -4.21
C GLY A 18 0.33 4.93 -3.58
N TRP A 19 -0.77 4.61 -2.90
CA TRP A 19 -1.61 5.58 -2.17
C TRP A 19 -2.12 4.93 -0.89
N GLY A 20 -1.57 5.35 0.26
CA GLY A 20 -1.89 4.79 1.58
C GLY A 20 -0.65 4.32 2.35
N HIS A 21 -0.86 3.75 3.54
CA HIS A 21 0.21 3.32 4.44
C HIS A 21 0.80 1.94 4.08
N GLY A 22 0.21 1.23 3.11
CA GLY A 22 0.77 -0.01 2.55
C GLY A 22 0.69 -1.24 3.45
N VAL A 23 -0.16 -1.24 4.48
CA VAL A 23 -0.34 -2.40 5.39
C VAL A 23 -1.72 -3.01 5.19
N GLY A 24 -1.79 -4.34 5.13
CA GLY A 24 -3.03 -5.08 4.92
C GLY A 24 -3.44 -5.10 3.43
N MET A 25 -4.71 -4.79 3.17
CA MET A 25 -5.30 -4.92 1.84
C MET A 25 -5.06 -3.68 0.94
N SER A 26 -4.50 -3.91 -0.25
CA SER A 26 -4.58 -2.95 -1.35
C SER A 26 -5.96 -3.00 -2.00
N GLN A 27 -6.70 -1.89 -1.94
CA GLN A 27 -8.05 -1.80 -2.50
C GLN A 27 -8.05 -2.01 -4.02
N THR A 28 -7.13 -1.36 -4.74
CA THR A 28 -7.01 -1.52 -6.20
C THR A 28 -6.56 -2.94 -6.58
N GLY A 29 -5.68 -3.54 -5.77
CA GLY A 29 -5.29 -4.94 -5.96
C GLY A 29 -6.45 -5.91 -5.70
N ALA A 30 -7.30 -5.64 -4.71
CA ALA A 30 -8.52 -6.42 -4.45
C ALA A 30 -9.51 -6.34 -5.62
N VAL A 31 -9.75 -5.14 -6.18
CA VAL A 31 -10.56 -4.97 -7.40
C VAL A 31 -9.98 -5.80 -8.54
N GLY A 32 -8.68 -5.69 -8.82
CA GLY A 32 -8.05 -6.46 -9.87
C GLY A 32 -8.10 -7.98 -9.65
N MET A 33 -8.09 -8.46 -8.41
CA MET A 33 -8.28 -9.89 -8.13
C MET A 33 -9.73 -10.33 -8.36
N ALA A 34 -10.71 -9.49 -8.00
CA ALA A 34 -12.12 -9.76 -8.26
C ALA A 34 -12.42 -9.80 -9.76
N GLU A 35 -11.85 -8.87 -10.55
CA GLU A 35 -11.94 -8.87 -12.02
C GLU A 35 -11.35 -10.14 -12.65
N ARG A 36 -10.38 -10.77 -11.98
CA ARG A 36 -9.77 -12.05 -12.37
C ARG A 36 -10.51 -13.26 -11.79
N GLY A 37 -11.70 -13.06 -11.22
CA GLY A 37 -12.59 -14.12 -10.73
C GLY A 37 -12.24 -14.67 -9.35
N ARG A 38 -11.39 -14.01 -8.56
CA ARG A 38 -11.16 -14.44 -7.16
C ARG A 38 -12.35 -14.11 -6.28
N SER A 39 -12.73 -15.03 -5.40
CA SER A 39 -13.75 -14.78 -4.39
C SER A 39 -13.25 -13.80 -3.32
N TYR A 40 -14.18 -13.17 -2.58
CA TYR A 40 -13.82 -12.30 -1.45
C TYR A 40 -12.95 -13.02 -0.41
N SER A 41 -13.21 -14.32 -0.15
CA SER A 41 -12.42 -15.12 0.78
C SER A 41 -10.98 -15.32 0.32
N GLN A 42 -10.78 -15.63 -0.97
CA GLN A 42 -9.45 -15.75 -1.57
C GLN A 42 -8.68 -14.43 -1.61
N ILE A 43 -9.39 -13.30 -1.74
CA ILE A 43 -8.81 -11.96 -1.68
C ILE A 43 -8.36 -11.64 -0.25
N LEU A 44 -9.19 -11.92 0.75
CA LEU A 44 -8.87 -11.68 2.16
C LEU A 44 -7.69 -12.54 2.61
N GLU A 45 -7.68 -13.83 2.28
CA GLU A 45 -6.59 -14.75 2.61
C GLU A 45 -5.25 -14.35 1.97
N HIS A 46 -5.28 -13.71 0.80
CA HIS A 46 -4.07 -13.19 0.16
C HIS A 46 -3.43 -12.04 0.96
N TYR A 47 -4.24 -11.12 1.50
CA TYR A 47 -3.74 -9.94 2.23
C TYR A 47 -3.57 -10.16 3.73
N TYR A 48 -4.31 -11.10 4.30
CA TYR A 48 -4.31 -11.40 5.71
C TYR A 48 -4.07 -12.91 5.88
N GLN A 49 -2.81 -13.29 6.02
CA GLN A 49 -2.41 -14.68 6.12
C GLN A 49 -2.81 -15.27 7.48
N GLY A 50 -3.37 -16.49 7.47
CA GLY A 50 -3.76 -17.19 8.69
C GLY A 50 -5.01 -16.63 9.38
N VAL A 51 -5.86 -15.89 8.67
CA VAL A 51 -7.16 -15.46 9.18
C VAL A 51 -8.23 -16.50 8.93
N GLU A 52 -9.23 -16.53 9.81
CA GLU A 52 -10.46 -17.29 9.64
C GLU A 52 -11.63 -16.34 9.40
N LEU A 53 -12.59 -16.76 8.58
CA LEU A 53 -13.81 -16.01 8.34
C LEU A 53 -14.92 -16.60 9.19
N GLU A 54 -15.38 -15.83 10.17
CA GLU A 54 -16.48 -16.20 11.04
C GLU A 54 -17.74 -15.44 10.64
N GLN A 55 -18.87 -16.14 10.59
CA GLN A 55 -20.18 -15.51 10.57
C GLN A 55 -20.55 -15.15 12.00
N TYR A 56 -20.84 -13.88 12.25
CA TYR A 56 -21.38 -13.45 13.53
C TYR A 56 -22.89 -13.66 13.53
N ASP A 57 -23.35 -14.51 14.45
CA ASP A 57 -24.77 -14.65 14.76
C ASP A 57 -25.15 -13.57 15.79
N TRP A 58 -26.16 -12.76 15.43
CA TRP A 58 -26.75 -11.72 16.28
C TRP A 58 -28.07 -12.19 16.86
#